data_AF-F0FVY0-F1
#
_entry.id   AF-F0FVY0-F1
#
_cell.length_a   1.000
_cell.length_b   1.000
_cell.length_c   1.000
_cell.angle_alpha   90.00
_cell.angle_beta   90.00
_cell.angle_gamma   90.00
#
_symmetry.space_group_name_H-M   'P 1'
#
loop_
_entity.id
_entity.type
_entity.pdbx_description
1 polymer ?
#
loop_
_entity_poly.entity_id
_entity_poly.type
_entity_poly.pdbx_seq_one_letter_code
_entity_poly.pdbx_strand_id
1 'polypeptide(L)'
;MNEIKSTPGPYHVSGTGRHLHIGSQHSPMVLASLNEVHVDTPGNALLFSAAPDMAMVLEMIAEDADAGAIKLTSGIRMWIDAALIKAGRKAAPTAVRHVTIAGVRDE
;
A
#
# COMPACT_ATOMS: atom_id res chain seq x y z
N MET A 1 8.50 -17.09 12.06
CA MET A 1 8.49 -17.73 10.73
C MET A 1 7.19 -17.33 10.06
N ASN A 2 7.14 -16.10 9.52
CA ASN A 2 5.96 -15.53 8.88
C ASN A 2 6.14 -15.73 7.38
N GLU A 3 5.74 -16.89 6.88
CA GLU A 3 5.79 -17.18 5.46
C GLU A 3 4.69 -16.36 4.78
N ILE A 4 5.08 -15.46 3.85
CA ILE A 4 4.12 -14.80 2.98
C ILE A 4 3.63 -15.86 2.01
N LYS A 5 2.51 -16.49 2.35
CA LYS A 5 1.79 -17.31 1.37
C LYS A 5 1.38 -16.36 0.25
N SER A 6 1.82 -16.64 -0.97
CA SER A 6 1.30 -15.99 -2.17
C SER A 6 -0.19 -16.37 -2.30
N THR A 7 -1.04 -15.71 -1.54
CA THR A 7 -2.48 -15.71 -1.76
C THR A 7 -2.71 -14.96 -3.06
N PRO A 8 -3.45 -15.54 -4.04
CA PRO A 8 -3.85 -14.78 -5.20
C PRO A 8 -4.55 -13.51 -4.71
N GLY A 9 -3.96 -12.35 -5.04
CA GLY A 9 -4.57 -11.07 -4.73
C GLY A 9 -5.99 -10.97 -5.31
N PRO A 10 -6.79 -9.97 -4.89
CA PRO A 10 -8.19 -9.82 -5.34
C PRO A 10 -8.34 -9.60 -6.85
N TYR A 11 -7.22 -9.50 -7.59
CA TYR A 11 -7.16 -9.31 -9.02
C TYR A 11 -6.44 -10.47 -9.69
N HIS A 12 -7.02 -10.96 -10.79
CA HIS A 12 -6.35 -11.91 -11.68
C HIS A 12 -5.91 -11.20 -12.95
N VAL A 13 -4.81 -11.69 -13.54
CA VAL A 13 -4.32 -11.23 -14.85
C VAL A 13 -4.65 -12.30 -15.87
N SER A 14 -5.28 -11.92 -16.98
CA SER A 14 -5.61 -12.80 -18.09
C SER A 14 -5.19 -12.17 -19.43
N GLY A 15 -5.03 -13.00 -20.47
CA GLY A 15 -4.67 -12.56 -21.82
C GLY A 15 -3.17 -12.66 -22.16
N THR A 16 -2.79 -12.23 -23.37
CA THR A 16 -1.43 -12.38 -23.92
C THR A 16 -1.00 -11.17 -24.74
N GLY A 17 0.30 -10.85 -24.71
CA GLY A 17 0.87 -9.74 -25.47
C GLY A 17 0.33 -8.38 -25.00
N ARG A 18 -0.24 -7.61 -25.93
CA ARG A 18 -0.85 -6.30 -25.61
C ARG A 18 -2.22 -6.44 -24.97
N HIS A 19 -2.91 -7.55 -25.16
CA HIS A 19 -4.25 -7.78 -24.62
C HIS A 19 -4.17 -8.40 -23.23
N LEU A 20 -3.65 -7.64 -22.27
CA LEU A 20 -3.64 -8.01 -20.86
C LEU A 20 -4.82 -7.36 -20.16
N HIS A 21 -5.54 -8.18 -19.41
CA HIS A 21 -6.77 -7.83 -18.74
C HIS A 21 -6.61 -8.08 -17.24
N ILE A 22 -7.07 -7.14 -16.42
CA ILE A 22 -7.07 -7.26 -14.96
C ILE A 22 -8.51 -7.24 -14.47
N GLY A 23 -8.96 -8.32 -13.86
CA GLY A 23 -10.33 -8.47 -13.34
C GLY A 23 -10.37 -8.77 -11.84
N SER A 24 -11.44 -8.34 -11.16
CA SER A 24 -11.67 -8.66 -9.74
C SER A 24 -12.18 -10.09 -9.56
N GLN A 25 -11.69 -10.81 -8.55
CA GLN A 25 -12.16 -12.16 -8.18
C GLN A 25 -13.52 -12.16 -7.44
N HIS A 26 -13.96 -11.02 -6.89
CA HIS A 26 -15.09 -10.95 -5.95
C HIS A 26 -16.28 -10.09 -6.44
N SER A 27 -16.22 -9.55 -7.66
CA SER A 27 -17.29 -8.68 -8.18
C SER A 27 -18.20 -9.43 -9.16
N PRO A 28 -19.48 -9.68 -8.84
CA PRO A 28 -20.45 -10.20 -9.79
C PRO A 28 -20.76 -9.14 -10.85
N MET A 29 -20.58 -9.53 -12.11
CA MET A 29 -20.82 -8.79 -13.35
C MET A 29 -22.11 -7.95 -13.33
N VAL A 30 -22.00 -6.62 -13.47
CA VAL A 30 -23.09 -5.78 -14.01
C VAL A 30 -22.68 -5.33 -15.41
N LEU A 31 -23.52 -5.72 -16.36
CA LEU A 31 -23.37 -5.59 -17.80
C LEU A 31 -23.25 -4.12 -18.25
N ALA A 32 -22.01 -3.61 -18.38
CA ALA A 32 -21.58 -2.60 -19.39
C ALA A 32 -20.06 -2.29 -19.29
N SER A 33 -19.23 -3.06 -20.01
CA SER A 33 -17.96 -2.66 -20.66
C SER A 33 -16.74 -2.07 -19.91
N LEU A 34 -16.57 -2.14 -18.57
CA LEU A 34 -15.40 -1.48 -17.92
C LEU A 34 -14.65 -2.29 -16.83
N ASN A 35 -14.72 -3.62 -16.81
CA ASN A 35 -14.06 -4.43 -15.76
C ASN A 35 -12.64 -4.91 -16.08
N GLU A 36 -12.07 -4.53 -17.22
CA GLU A 36 -10.71 -4.91 -17.59
C GLU A 36 -9.92 -3.67 -17.98
N VAL A 37 -8.92 -3.33 -17.17
CA VAL A 37 -7.94 -2.32 -17.54
C VAL A 37 -6.99 -2.96 -18.53
N HIS A 38 -6.95 -2.44 -19.76
CA HIS A 38 -5.94 -2.80 -20.73
C HIS A 38 -4.60 -2.24 -20.26
N VAL A 39 -3.65 -3.12 -19.98
CA VAL A 39 -2.32 -2.70 -19.55
C VAL A 39 -1.33 -2.97 -20.67
N ASP A 40 -0.69 -1.91 -21.17
CA ASP A 40 0.19 -1.97 -22.34
C ASP A 40 1.41 -2.90 -22.16
N THR A 41 1.72 -3.33 -20.92
CA THR A 41 2.84 -4.24 -20.63
C THR A 41 2.53 -5.32 -19.58
N PRO A 42 3.02 -6.57 -19.74
CA PRO A 42 2.88 -7.65 -18.76
C PRO A 42 3.41 -7.32 -17.37
N GLY A 43 4.51 -6.57 -17.29
CA GLY A 43 5.13 -6.19 -16.02
C GLY A 43 4.23 -5.33 -15.13
N ASN A 44 3.54 -4.35 -15.73
CA ASN A 44 2.63 -3.47 -14.99
C ASN A 44 1.39 -4.22 -14.49
N ALA A 45 0.90 -5.21 -15.23
CA ALA A 45 -0.24 -6.02 -14.81
C ALA A 45 0.08 -6.89 -13.59
N LEU A 46 1.27 -7.52 -13.57
CA LEU A 46 1.73 -8.31 -12.43
C LEU A 46 1.99 -7.44 -11.19
N LEU A 47 2.58 -6.25 -11.37
CA LEU A 47 2.79 -5.30 -10.28
C LEU A 47 1.47 -4.84 -9.67
N PHE A 48 0.45 -4.60 -10.49
CA PHE A 48 -0.88 -4.23 -10.02
C PHE A 48 -1.54 -5.35 -9.22
N SER A 49 -1.48 -6.60 -9.71
CA SER A 49 -2.06 -7.74 -8.98
C SER A 49 -1.35 -8.02 -7.65
N ALA A 50 -0.03 -7.78 -7.58
CA ALA A 50 0.77 -7.99 -6.38
C ALA A 50 0.73 -6.82 -5.38
N ALA A 51 0.24 -5.64 -5.78
CA ALA A 51 0.23 -4.44 -4.95
C ALA A 51 -0.47 -4.62 -3.58
N PRO A 52 -1.61 -5.35 -3.48
CA PRO A 52 -2.25 -5.60 -2.19
C PRO A 52 -1.38 -6.41 -1.22
N ASP A 53 -0.69 -7.43 -1.72
CA ASP A 53 0.20 -8.27 -0.90
C ASP A 53 1.43 -7.47 -0.46
N MET A 54 2.01 -6.66 -1.36
CA MET A 54 3.10 -5.75 -0.99
C MET A 54 2.67 -4.75 0.08
N ALA A 55 1.46 -4.19 -0.03
CA ALA A 55 0.93 -3.28 0.99
C ALA A 55 0.74 -3.97 2.35
N MET A 56 0.30 -5.22 2.38
CA MET A 56 0.20 -6.04 3.59
C MET A 56 1.58 -6.28 4.22
N VAL A 57 2.61 -6.57 3.43
CA VAL A 57 3.98 -6.75 3.94
C VAL A 57 4.51 -5.46 4.57
N LEU A 58 4.26 -4.31 3.94
CA LEU A 58 4.65 -3.01 4.48
C LEU A 58 3.94 -2.70 5.80
N GLU A 59 2.68 -3.11 5.94
CA GLU A 59 1.89 -3.00 7.17
C GLU A 59 2.50 -3.85 8.30
N MET A 60 2.83 -5.12 8.02
CA MET A 60 3.52 -5.99 8.98
C MET A 60 4.88 -5.43 9.42
N ILE A 61 5.68 -4.88 8.49
CA ILE A 61 6.98 -4.24 8.82
C ILE A 61 6.77 -3.02 9.72
N ALA A 62 5.73 -2.22 9.44
CA ALA A 62 5.39 -1.07 10.25
C ALA A 62 5.00 -1.48 11.68
N GLU A 63 4.17 -2.52 11.82
CA GLU A 63 3.77 -3.08 13.11
C GLU A 63 4.96 -3.64 13.91
N ASP A 64 5.84 -4.43 13.28
CA ASP A 64 7.03 -4.97 13.93
C ASP A 64 7.99 -3.84 14.39
N ALA A 65 8.10 -2.76 13.62
CA ALA A 65 8.90 -1.60 13.99
C ALA A 65 8.28 -0.82 15.16
N ASP A 66 6.96 -0.62 15.15
CA ASP A 66 6.24 0.07 16.22
C ASP A 66 6.23 -0.78 17.53
N ALA A 67 6.25 -2.11 17.42
CA ALA A 67 6.46 -3.04 18.53
C ALA A 67 7.92 -3.11 19.02
N GLY A 68 8.86 -2.47 18.32
CA GLY A 68 10.28 -2.48 18.64
C GLY A 68 11.02 -3.78 18.30
N ALA A 69 10.39 -4.70 17.56
CA ALA A 69 11.00 -5.96 17.11
C ALA A 69 12.08 -5.73 16.04
N ILE A 70 11.93 -4.68 15.24
CA ILE A 70 12.92 -4.25 14.25
C ILE A 70 13.22 -2.75 14.39
N LYS A 71 14.44 -2.33 14.06
CA LYS A 71 14.84 -0.93 14.07
C LYS A 71 14.91 -0.40 12.63
N LEU A 72 14.03 0.54 12.32
CA LEU A 72 14.06 1.28 11.07
C LEU A 72 14.65 2.68 11.31
N THR A 73 15.38 3.19 10.34
CA THR A 73 15.76 4.61 10.36
C THR A 73 14.51 5.47 10.13
N SER A 74 14.50 6.69 10.68
CA SER A 74 13.35 7.60 10.59
C SER A 74 12.90 7.86 9.15
N GLY A 75 13.85 7.98 8.21
CA GLY A 75 13.56 8.14 6.78
C GLY A 75 12.83 6.94 6.17
N ILE A 76 13.24 5.71 6.51
CA ILE A 76 12.59 4.49 6.01
C ILE A 76 11.16 4.39 6.57
N ARG A 77 10.95 4.69 7.86
CA ARG A 77 9.61 4.70 8.47
C ARG A 77 8.69 5.70 7.75
N MET A 78 9.20 6.89 7.42
CA MET A 78 8.45 7.91 6.69
C MET A 78 8.00 7.44 5.30
N TRP A 79 8.86 6.74 4.55
CA TRP A 79 8.50 6.21 3.22
C TRP A 79 7.46 5.09 3.29
N ILE A 80 7.60 4.18 4.25
CA ILE A 80 6.62 3.11 4.48
C ILE A 80 5.26 3.71 4.83
N ASP A 81 5.23 4.70 5.72
CA ASP A 81 4.00 5.37 6.09
C ASP A 81 3.34 6.09 4.92
N ALA A 82 4.12 6.80 4.11
CA ALA A 82 3.60 7.45 2.91
C ALA A 82 2.97 6.43 1.93
N ALA A 83 3.60 5.26 1.76
CA ALA A 83 3.07 4.19 0.92
C ALA A 83 1.76 3.61 1.49
N LEU A 84 1.69 3.34 2.79
CA LEU A 84 0.49 2.81 3.45
C LEU A 84 -0.66 3.82 3.48
N ILE A 85 -0.36 5.12 3.65
CA ILE A 85 -1.36 6.21 3.54
C ILE A 85 -1.92 6.25 2.12
N LYS A 86 -1.05 6.20 1.11
CA LYS A 86 -1.49 6.18 -0.30
C LYS A 86 -2.32 4.94 -0.64
N ALA A 87 -2.02 3.80 -0.02
CA ALA A 87 -2.80 2.56 -0.15
C ALA A 87 -4.11 2.58 0.66
N GLY A 88 -4.40 3.64 1.42
CA GLY A 88 -5.60 3.74 2.27
C GLY A 88 -5.59 2.82 3.48
N ARG A 89 -4.43 2.25 3.84
CA ARG A 89 -4.26 1.33 4.99
C ARG A 89 -3.78 2.01 6.27
N LYS A 90 -3.34 3.27 6.18
CA LYS A 90 -2.94 4.09 7.34
C LYS A 90 -3.59 5.46 7.26
N ALA A 91 -4.05 5.99 8.39
CA ALA A 91 -4.55 7.35 8.47
C ALA A 91 -3.41 8.36 8.23
N ALA A 92 -3.69 9.40 7.44
CA ALA A 92 -2.75 10.51 7.30
C ALA A 92 -2.55 11.20 8.66
N PRO A 93 -1.31 11.62 9.00
CA PRO A 93 -1.07 12.40 10.21
C PRO A 93 -1.93 13.66 10.21
N THR A 94 -2.48 14.01 11.36
CA THR A 94 -3.12 15.31 11.53
C THR A 94 -2.06 16.41 11.48
N ALA A 95 -2.43 17.56 10.92
CA ALA A 95 -1.51 18.69 10.84
C ALA A 95 -1.04 19.10 12.24
N VAL A 96 0.27 19.06 12.47
CA VAL A 96 0.86 19.42 13.76
C VAL A 96 0.81 20.94 13.92
N ARG A 97 0.19 21.42 15.01
CA ARG A 97 0.28 22.83 15.40
C ARG A 97 1.58 23.04 16.16
N HIS A 98 2.49 23.82 15.58
CA HIS A 98 3.67 24.31 16.30
C HIS A 98 3.24 25.44 17.25
N VAL A 99 3.47 25.25 18.55
CA VAL A 99 3.27 26.29 19.56
C VAL A 99 4.64 26.81 19.98
N THR A 100 4.86 28.12 19.84
CA THR A 100 6.06 28.78 20.37
C THR A 100 5.72 29.33 21.76
N ILE A 101 6.36 28.78 22.79
CA ILE A 101 6.24 29.30 24.15
C ILE A 101 7.42 30.25 24.37
N ALA A 102 7.16 31.55 24.43
CA ALA A 102 8.14 32.51 24.92
C ALA A 102 8.25 32.32 26.44
N GLY A 103 9.37 31.77 26.91
CA GLY A 103 9.64 31.66 28.34
C GLY A 103 9.73 33.06 28.95
N VAL A 104 8.82 33.40 29.84
CA VAL A 104 8.95 34.61 30.66
C VAL A 104 10.07 34.32 31.67
N ARG A 105 11.14 35.12 31.60
CA ARG A 105 12.22 35.09 32.58
C ARG A 105 11.87 36.16 33.61
N ASP A 106 11.52 35.74 34.83
CA ASP A 106 11.35 36.66 35.94
C ASP A 106 12.74 37.19 36.32
N GLU A 107 13.00 38.44 35.95
CA GLU A 107 14.12 39.25 36.44
C GLU A 107 13.69 40.06 37.67
#